data_AF-A0A3A4QJX8-F1
#
_entry.id   AF-A0A3A4QJX8-F1
#
_cell.length_a   1.000
_cell.length_b   1.000
_cell.length_c   1.000
_cell.angle_alpha   90.00
_cell.angle_beta   90.00
_cell.angle_gamma   90.00
#
_symmetry.space_group_name_H-M   'P 1'
#
loop_
_entity.id
_entity.type
_entity.pdbx_description
1 polymer ?
#
loop_
_entity_poly.entity_id
_entity_poly.type
_entity_poly.pdbx_seq_one_letter_code
_entity_poly.pdbx_strand_id
1 'polypeptide(L)'
;MRSDKQPSPRGPPSPNPIFMTFIKKWSIRFTATVAPTNWRSCCATIWPEEIRLRILTLACACCKNANSIFCLRRSVACPISENFSRRKRPLPMPDKKFLEFSYFPGCSLETTAKENNRSLYTFCERHNIALKELDDWNCCGSSSTHSIDHDPAKWLPTRNLALAPPGRPLMAACPNCYMRLKLAHMILNQNGDDREEYKRLWGRDFDPDLRIITFFELLSDLAEAGAFETHKPGLKGMRVAAYYGCMLARPPVMRHERNFYGLMEKVLLSLGAEPLKWGYSARCCGTFLAASRPDIAARSVADIMAGAEQVRAECIVTACAMCQMNLEIRSRLPGKTPVFHFSELLALSLGIGGGKGWFRRHLIDPRPLLRARKLIG
;
A
#
# COMPACT_ATOMS: atom_id res chain seq x y z
N MET A 1 18.50 -6.19 -66.54
CA MET A 1 18.36 -5.09 -65.57
C MET A 1 17.55 -5.59 -64.38
N ARG A 2 18.22 -5.63 -63.23
CA ARG A 2 17.76 -5.53 -61.81
C ARG A 2 16.60 -6.40 -61.31
N SER A 3 16.98 -7.39 -60.50
CA SER A 3 16.18 -8.03 -59.46
C SER A 3 16.23 -7.22 -58.16
N ASP A 4 15.07 -6.88 -57.60
CA ASP A 4 14.96 -6.20 -56.30
C ASP A 4 15.02 -7.22 -55.15
N LYS A 5 16.02 -7.05 -54.28
CA LYS A 5 16.14 -7.73 -52.97
C LYS A 5 15.64 -6.80 -51.87
N GLN A 6 14.68 -7.26 -51.06
CA GLN A 6 14.30 -6.63 -49.78
C GLN A 6 15.42 -6.79 -48.72
N PRO A 7 15.64 -5.80 -47.82
CA PRO A 7 16.61 -5.92 -46.73
C PRO A 7 16.01 -6.58 -45.47
N SER A 8 16.83 -7.39 -44.79
CA SER A 8 16.53 -8.04 -43.49
C SER A 8 16.61 -7.06 -42.30
N PRO A 9 15.85 -7.27 -41.20
CA PRO A 9 15.92 -6.43 -40.01
C PRO A 9 17.19 -6.69 -39.19
N ARG A 10 17.82 -5.61 -38.71
CA ARG A 10 19.03 -5.63 -37.86
C ARG A 10 18.67 -5.98 -36.42
N GLY A 11 19.47 -6.84 -35.77
CA GLY A 11 19.36 -7.17 -34.34
C GLY A 11 19.75 -6.01 -33.41
N PRO A 12 19.45 -6.10 -32.10
CA PRO A 12 19.69 -5.03 -31.13
C PRO A 12 21.19 -4.83 -30.85
N PRO A 13 21.63 -3.58 -30.55
CA PRO A 13 23.04 -3.28 -30.28
C PRO A 13 23.47 -3.77 -28.89
N SER A 14 24.73 -4.21 -28.80
CA SER A 14 25.39 -4.60 -27.56
C SER A 14 25.57 -3.41 -26.60
N PRO A 15 25.53 -3.62 -25.27
CA PRO A 15 25.64 -2.53 -24.28
C PRO A 15 27.04 -1.91 -24.23
N ASN A 16 27.07 -0.59 -24.05
CA ASN A 16 28.25 0.27 -24.03
C ASN A 16 29.11 0.06 -22.77
N PRO A 17 30.43 -0.21 -22.89
CA PRO A 17 31.32 -0.54 -21.77
C PRO A 17 31.55 0.58 -20.75
N ILE A 18 31.11 1.82 -21.02
CA ILE A 18 31.26 2.96 -20.08
C ILE A 18 30.31 2.84 -18.88
N PHE A 19 29.16 2.17 -19.01
CA PHE A 19 28.15 2.07 -17.94
C PHE A 19 28.55 1.08 -16.82
N MET A 20 29.28 0.01 -17.16
CA MET A 20 29.70 -1.02 -16.19
C MET A 20 30.82 -0.58 -15.26
N THR A 21 31.62 0.42 -15.66
CA THR A 21 32.75 0.93 -14.86
C THR A 21 32.28 1.90 -13.76
N PHE A 22 31.08 2.48 -13.90
CA PHE A 22 30.51 3.44 -12.95
C PHE A 22 29.98 2.78 -11.67
N ILE A 23 29.43 1.55 -11.77
CA ILE A 23 28.81 0.83 -10.66
C ILE A 23 29.86 0.27 -9.67
N LYS A 24 31.10 -0.01 -10.12
CA LYS A 24 32.15 -0.55 -9.25
C LYS A 24 32.88 0.49 -8.38
N LYS A 25 32.71 1.80 -8.61
CA LYS A 25 33.47 2.85 -7.91
C LYS A 25 32.76 3.54 -6.74
N TRP A 26 31.48 3.25 -6.48
CA TRP A 26 30.66 3.95 -5.48
C TRP A 26 30.33 3.13 -4.21
N SER A 27 31.14 2.12 -3.89
CA SER A 27 31.16 1.51 -2.57
C SER A 27 32.14 2.24 -1.64
N ILE A 28 31.75 3.39 -1.09
CA ILE A 28 32.49 4.03 0.01
C ILE A 28 31.53 4.37 1.14
N ARG A 29 31.83 3.80 2.32
CA ARG A 29 31.21 4.06 3.63
C ARG A 29 31.23 5.56 3.96
N PHE A 30 30.16 6.08 4.54
CA PHE A 30 30.23 7.31 5.34
C PHE A 30 29.48 7.16 6.66
N THR A 31 30.28 7.13 7.72
CA THR A 31 29.91 7.45 9.10
C THR A 31 30.02 8.96 9.34
N ALA A 32 29.17 9.47 10.23
CA ALA A 32 29.28 10.71 11.01
C ALA A 32 28.73 12.05 10.45
N THR A 33 27.58 12.44 11.03
CA THR A 33 27.22 13.75 11.63
C THR A 33 27.63 15.07 10.96
N VAL A 34 26.66 15.83 10.41
CA VAL A 34 26.51 17.30 10.58
C VAL A 34 25.04 17.71 10.42
N ALA A 35 24.56 18.62 11.29
CA ALA A 35 23.21 19.21 11.32
C ALA A 35 23.07 20.41 10.35
N PRO A 36 21.86 21.00 10.16
CA PRO A 36 21.39 21.48 8.85
C PRO A 36 21.58 22.98 8.60
N THR A 37 21.80 23.39 7.34
CA THR A 37 21.35 24.69 6.81
C THR A 37 21.41 24.72 5.27
N ASN A 38 20.37 25.29 4.64
CA ASN A 38 20.23 25.71 3.23
C ASN A 38 20.28 24.68 2.09
N TRP A 39 19.08 24.25 1.66
CA TRP A 39 18.82 23.34 0.53
C TRP A 39 18.94 23.96 -0.87
N ARG A 40 19.08 25.29 -1.00
CA ARG A 40 19.01 25.97 -2.30
C ARG A 40 20.31 25.98 -3.13
N SER A 41 21.43 25.50 -2.59
CA SER A 41 22.73 25.47 -3.28
C SER A 41 23.14 24.11 -3.84
N CYS A 42 22.42 23.02 -3.57
CA CYS A 42 22.79 21.67 -4.05
C CYS A 42 22.29 21.32 -5.47
N CYS A 43 21.35 22.07 -6.05
CA CYS A 43 20.74 21.71 -7.33
C CYS A 43 21.43 22.29 -8.58
N ALA A 44 22.55 23.01 -8.43
CA ALA A 44 23.19 23.69 -9.55
C ALA A 44 24.36 22.92 -10.21
N THR A 45 24.77 21.76 -9.69
CA THR A 45 26.08 21.16 -10.09
C THR A 45 26.03 19.73 -10.61
N ILE A 46 24.86 19.15 -10.90
CA ILE A 46 24.75 17.69 -11.16
C ILE A 46 24.19 17.29 -12.55
N TRP A 47 23.82 18.22 -13.44
CA TRP A 47 23.22 17.82 -14.74
C TRP A 47 23.73 18.66 -15.92
N PRO A 48 24.27 18.03 -17.00
CA PRO A 48 24.65 18.71 -18.24
C PRO A 48 23.44 19.30 -18.98
N GLU A 49 23.67 20.44 -19.64
CA GLU A 49 22.68 21.30 -20.30
C GLU A 49 21.87 20.59 -21.41
N GLU A 50 22.43 19.54 -22.02
CA GLU A 50 21.80 18.74 -23.08
C GLU A 50 20.59 17.92 -22.61
N ILE A 51 20.52 17.57 -21.32
CA ILE A 51 19.38 16.83 -20.76
C ILE A 51 18.20 17.77 -20.49
N ARG A 52 18.46 19.05 -20.17
CA ARG A 52 17.42 20.05 -19.92
C ARG A 52 16.63 20.38 -21.19
N LEU A 53 17.30 20.41 -22.35
CA LEU A 53 16.67 20.74 -23.63
C LEU A 53 15.79 19.60 -24.19
N ARG A 54 16.15 18.33 -23.96
CA ARG A 54 15.34 17.17 -24.38
C ARG A 54 14.04 16.99 -23.58
N ILE A 55 14.03 17.40 -22.31
CA ILE A 55 12.83 17.36 -21.45
C ILE A 55 11.79 18.39 -21.90
N LEU A 56 12.22 19.53 -22.46
CA LEU A 56 11.32 20.60 -22.91
C LEU A 56 10.71 20.36 -24.30
N THR A 57 11.37 19.62 -25.20
CA THR A 57 10.84 19.36 -26.56
C THR A 57 9.80 18.23 -26.59
N LEU A 58 9.88 17.25 -25.70
CA LEU A 58 8.93 16.12 -25.64
C LEU A 58 7.58 16.50 -25.01
N ALA A 59 7.52 17.59 -24.22
CA ALA A 59 6.28 18.08 -23.63
C ALA A 59 5.32 18.76 -24.63
N CYS A 60 5.79 19.15 -25.82
CA CYS A 60 5.00 19.91 -26.79
C CYS A 60 4.32 19.03 -27.88
N ALA A 61 4.74 17.77 -28.05
CA ALA A 61 4.26 16.91 -29.15
C ALA A 61 2.99 16.12 -28.83
N CYS A 62 2.58 16.01 -27.55
CA CYS A 62 1.49 15.12 -27.15
C CYS A 62 0.08 15.76 -27.19
N CYS A 63 -0.04 17.02 -27.63
CA CYS A 63 -1.30 17.78 -27.62
C CYS A 63 -2.06 17.84 -28.97
N LYS A 64 -1.67 17.05 -29.99
CA LYS A 64 -2.34 17.04 -31.30
C LYS A 64 -2.68 15.61 -31.76
N ASN A 65 -3.72 15.01 -31.18
CA ASN A 65 -4.66 14.14 -31.92
C ASN A 65 -5.73 13.57 -30.96
N ALA A 66 -6.84 14.30 -30.85
CA ALA A 66 -8.10 13.76 -30.35
C ALA A 66 -9.12 13.94 -31.47
N ASN A 67 -9.52 12.82 -32.12
CA ASN A 67 -10.80 12.66 -32.81
C ASN A 67 -10.88 11.27 -33.48
N SER A 68 -11.68 10.37 -32.91
CA SER A 68 -12.76 9.68 -33.64
C SER A 68 -13.54 8.74 -32.70
N ILE A 69 -14.85 8.84 -32.82
CA ILE A 69 -15.91 8.04 -32.18
C ILE A 69 -16.33 6.95 -33.18
N PHE A 70 -16.97 5.89 -32.66
CA PHE A 70 -17.74 4.82 -33.33
C PHE A 70 -17.02 3.49 -33.62
N CYS A 71 -17.37 2.44 -32.85
CA CYS A 71 -17.98 1.23 -33.41
C CYS A 71 -18.51 0.24 -32.34
N LEU A 72 -19.83 0.26 -32.20
CA LEU A 72 -20.80 -0.85 -32.11
C LEU A 72 -20.51 -2.16 -31.34
N ARG A 73 -21.42 -2.37 -30.37
CA ARG A 73 -22.04 -3.62 -29.89
C ARG A 73 -21.80 -4.88 -30.74
N ARG A 74 -21.31 -5.94 -30.08
CA ARG A 74 -21.87 -7.30 -30.20
C ARG A 74 -21.57 -8.11 -28.94
N SER A 75 -22.63 -8.42 -28.21
CA SER A 75 -22.67 -9.34 -27.09
C SER A 75 -22.44 -10.75 -27.61
N VAL A 76 -21.32 -11.37 -27.25
CA VAL A 76 -21.11 -12.81 -27.42
C VAL A 76 -20.91 -13.39 -26.03
N ALA A 77 -21.87 -14.21 -25.61
CA ALA A 77 -21.84 -14.95 -24.36
C ALA A 77 -20.61 -15.88 -24.35
N CYS A 78 -19.79 -15.80 -23.30
CA CYS A 78 -18.69 -16.71 -23.06
C CYS A 78 -19.14 -17.73 -21.99
N PRO A 79 -19.23 -19.03 -22.30
CA PRO A 79 -19.57 -20.04 -21.32
C PRO A 79 -18.30 -20.38 -20.52
N ILE A 80 -18.27 -19.96 -19.25
CA ILE A 80 -17.29 -20.45 -18.27
C ILE A 80 -18.08 -21.25 -17.24
N SER A 81 -18.07 -22.57 -17.38
CA SER A 81 -18.41 -23.49 -16.31
C SER A 81 -17.22 -24.38 -16.02
N GLU A 82 -16.97 -24.55 -14.72
CA GLU A 82 -16.22 -25.66 -14.12
C GLU A 82 -14.70 -25.62 -14.25
N ASN A 83 -14.11 -25.07 -13.17
CA ASN A 83 -12.95 -25.57 -12.44
C ASN A 83 -11.97 -24.44 -12.14
N PHE A 84 -12.02 -23.92 -10.91
CA PHE A 84 -10.88 -23.70 -10.01
C PHE A 84 -11.32 -22.81 -8.82
N SER A 85 -11.92 -23.44 -7.82
CA SER A 85 -12.01 -22.88 -6.47
C SER A 85 -11.13 -23.72 -5.54
N ARG A 86 -9.81 -23.54 -5.62
CA ARG A 86 -8.94 -23.90 -4.48
C ARG A 86 -9.15 -22.83 -3.40
N ARG A 87 -10.17 -23.02 -2.55
CA ARG A 87 -10.27 -22.23 -1.31
C ARG A 87 -9.00 -22.49 -0.51
N LYS A 88 -8.17 -21.46 -0.31
CA LYS A 88 -7.03 -21.53 0.61
C LYS A 88 -7.59 -21.84 2.00
N ARG A 89 -6.98 -22.82 2.68
CA ARG A 89 -7.40 -23.26 4.02
C ARG A 89 -7.29 -22.07 5.00
N PRO A 90 -8.29 -21.81 5.86
CA PRO A 90 -8.20 -20.78 6.89
C PRO A 90 -6.96 -20.99 7.75
N LEU A 91 -6.36 -19.90 8.26
CA LEU A 91 -5.29 -20.02 9.24
C LEU A 91 -5.82 -20.77 10.48
N PRO A 92 -5.09 -21.77 11.01
CA PRO A 92 -5.52 -22.48 12.20
C PRO A 92 -5.64 -21.51 13.38
N MET A 93 -6.67 -21.71 14.22
CA MET A 93 -6.78 -21.06 15.52
C MET A 93 -5.48 -21.29 16.31
N PRO A 94 -4.96 -20.28 17.03
CA PRO A 94 -3.69 -20.41 17.72
C PRO A 94 -3.81 -21.37 18.90
N ASP A 95 -3.41 -22.62 18.66
CA ASP A 95 -3.20 -23.65 19.67
C ASP A 95 -1.75 -23.55 20.17
N LYS A 96 -1.50 -22.79 21.24
CA LYS A 96 -0.20 -22.54 21.94
C LYS A 96 1.09 -22.28 21.12
N LYS A 97 1.03 -22.27 19.78
CA LYS A 97 2.15 -22.10 18.85
C LYS A 97 1.97 -20.76 18.16
N PHE A 98 2.98 -19.89 18.27
CA PHE A 98 2.95 -18.58 17.63
C PHE A 98 2.84 -18.73 16.11
N LEU A 99 1.89 -18.02 15.51
CA LEU A 99 1.86 -17.83 14.06
C LEU A 99 2.96 -16.81 13.71
N GLU A 100 3.85 -17.15 12.79
CA GLU A 100 4.98 -16.30 12.44
C GLU A 100 4.89 -15.81 10.99
N PHE A 101 5.04 -14.50 10.79
CA PHE A 101 5.04 -13.85 9.49
C PHE A 101 6.32 -13.07 9.27
N SER A 102 6.86 -13.15 8.06
CA SER A 102 7.77 -12.12 7.57
C SER A 102 6.97 -10.84 7.41
N TYR A 103 7.53 -9.70 7.79
CA TYR A 103 6.79 -8.45 7.90
C TYR A 103 7.39 -7.37 7.02
N PHE A 104 6.53 -6.76 6.21
CA PHE A 104 6.88 -5.62 5.38
C PHE A 104 5.98 -4.43 5.73
N PRO A 105 6.47 -3.47 6.54
CA PRO A 105 5.67 -2.30 6.93
C PRO A 105 5.43 -1.36 5.76
N GLY A 106 6.41 -1.25 4.86
CA GLY A 106 6.47 -0.23 3.83
C GLY A 106 6.90 1.13 4.37
N CYS A 107 7.21 2.06 3.45
CA CYS A 107 7.85 3.34 3.78
C CYS A 107 7.04 4.23 4.74
N SER A 108 5.72 4.27 4.59
CA SER A 108 4.87 5.18 5.37
C SER A 108 4.76 4.75 6.84
N LEU A 109 4.50 3.46 7.09
CA LEU A 109 4.38 2.94 8.44
C LEU A 109 5.73 2.98 9.17
N GLU A 110 6.83 2.81 8.45
CA GLU A 110 8.17 2.89 9.03
C GLU A 110 8.56 4.32 9.43
N THR A 111 8.03 5.35 8.78
CA THR A 111 8.55 6.72 8.94
C THR A 111 7.53 7.69 9.56
N THR A 112 6.50 7.99 8.79
CA THR A 112 5.57 9.08 9.03
C THR A 112 4.39 8.63 9.87
N ALA A 113 4.01 7.35 9.78
CA ALA A 113 2.89 6.74 10.50
C ALA A 113 3.34 5.63 11.49
N LYS A 114 4.33 5.92 12.33
CA LYS A 114 4.93 4.96 13.27
C LYS A 114 3.94 4.45 14.32
N GLU A 115 2.97 5.27 14.71
CA GLU A 115 1.85 4.92 15.58
C GLU A 115 0.98 3.80 14.99
N ASN A 116 0.81 3.79 13.67
CA ASN A 116 0.10 2.75 12.96
C ASN A 116 0.89 1.44 12.93
N ASN A 117 2.21 1.52 12.70
CA ASN A 117 3.07 0.35 12.75
C ASN A 117 3.06 -0.27 14.17
N ARG A 118 3.23 0.57 15.19
CA ARG A 118 3.24 0.14 16.60
C ARG A 118 1.91 -0.48 17.01
N SER A 119 0.77 0.12 16.62
CA SER A 119 -0.55 -0.43 16.92
C SER A 119 -0.77 -1.81 16.29
N LEU A 120 -0.27 -2.02 15.07
CA LEU A 120 -0.32 -3.30 14.39
C LEU A 120 0.54 -4.35 15.09
N TYR A 121 1.80 -4.04 15.43
CA TYR A 121 2.65 -4.95 16.21
C TYR A 121 2.00 -5.33 17.54
N THR A 122 1.51 -4.33 18.28
CA THR A 122 0.86 -4.53 19.58
C THR A 122 -0.37 -5.45 19.47
N PHE A 123 -1.16 -5.27 18.42
CA PHE A 123 -2.29 -6.14 18.12
C PHE A 123 -1.83 -7.57 17.83
N CYS A 124 -0.86 -7.76 16.93
CA CYS A 124 -0.35 -9.08 16.58
C CYS A 124 0.25 -9.82 17.80
N GLU A 125 1.05 -9.14 18.62
CA GLU A 125 1.61 -9.71 19.85
C GLU A 125 0.53 -10.21 20.80
N ARG A 126 -0.55 -9.44 20.98
CA ARG A 126 -1.70 -9.85 21.83
C ARG A 126 -2.37 -11.14 21.33
N HIS A 127 -2.36 -11.35 20.02
CA HIS A 127 -2.95 -12.53 19.38
C HIS A 127 -1.93 -13.66 19.13
N ASN A 128 -0.77 -13.63 19.81
CA ASN A 128 0.31 -14.62 19.64
C ASN A 128 0.80 -14.74 18.19
N ILE A 129 0.88 -13.60 17.50
CA ILE A 129 1.38 -13.51 16.12
C ILE A 129 2.72 -12.78 16.15
N ALA A 130 3.79 -13.49 15.77
CA ALA A 130 5.13 -12.94 15.69
C ALA A 130 5.37 -12.33 14.29
N LEU A 131 5.72 -11.05 14.26
CA LEU A 131 6.09 -10.33 13.05
C LEU A 131 7.61 -10.18 13.00
N LYS A 132 8.25 -10.73 11.96
CA LYS A 132 9.68 -10.64 11.72
C LYS A 132 9.92 -9.72 10.53
N GLU A 133 10.30 -8.48 10.79
CA GLU A 133 10.57 -7.52 9.73
C GLU A 133 11.64 -8.02 8.76
N LEU A 134 11.44 -7.78 7.46
CA LEU A 134 12.45 -8.08 6.46
C LEU A 134 13.69 -7.21 6.69
N ASP A 135 14.88 -7.79 6.75
CA ASP A 135 16.11 -7.00 6.81
C ASP A 135 16.37 -6.36 5.43
N ASP A 136 16.74 -5.07 5.42
CA ASP A 136 17.15 -4.32 4.22
C ASP A 136 16.10 -4.26 3.10
N TRP A 137 14.81 -4.17 3.47
CA TRP A 137 13.72 -3.95 2.52
C TRP A 137 13.80 -2.56 1.87
N ASN A 138 13.24 -2.43 0.66
CA ASN A 138 13.10 -1.13 -0.04
C ASN A 138 11.63 -0.77 -0.29
N CYS A 139 11.39 0.52 -0.59
CA CYS A 139 10.06 0.98 -0.99
C CYS A 139 9.52 0.18 -2.20
N CYS A 140 8.26 -0.23 -2.15
CA CYS A 140 7.62 -1.03 -3.21
C CYS A 140 7.30 -0.26 -4.51
N GLY A 141 7.55 1.05 -4.57
CA GLY A 141 7.30 1.87 -5.75
C GLY A 141 5.81 2.18 -6.03
N SER A 142 4.92 2.00 -5.05
CA SER A 142 3.47 2.06 -5.29
C SER A 142 2.94 3.40 -5.79
N SER A 143 3.60 4.51 -5.46
CA SER A 143 3.08 5.87 -5.65
C SER A 143 3.17 6.34 -7.10
N SER A 144 4.38 6.34 -7.67
CA SER A 144 4.63 6.99 -8.97
C SER A 144 5.47 6.13 -9.91
N THR A 145 6.24 5.18 -9.38
CA THR A 145 7.19 4.38 -10.17
C THR A 145 6.49 3.67 -11.33
N HIS A 146 5.37 3.00 -11.04
CA HIS A 146 4.57 2.30 -12.04
C HIS A 146 3.98 3.17 -13.16
N SER A 147 3.93 4.49 -12.98
CA SER A 147 3.43 5.43 -14.00
C SER A 147 4.57 6.07 -14.81
N ILE A 148 5.82 5.90 -14.36
CA ILE A 148 7.00 6.54 -14.95
C ILE A 148 7.83 5.52 -15.71
N ASP A 149 8.08 4.35 -15.11
CA ASP A 149 8.95 3.32 -15.69
C ASP A 149 8.51 1.91 -15.26
N HIS A 150 8.37 1.03 -16.24
CA HIS A 150 7.92 -0.34 -16.03
C HIS A 150 8.97 -1.18 -15.29
N ASP A 151 10.26 -0.95 -15.55
CA ASP A 151 11.33 -1.80 -15.04
C ASP A 151 11.53 -1.61 -13.52
N PRO A 152 11.73 -0.40 -12.99
CA PRO A 152 11.75 -0.18 -11.54
C PRO A 152 10.43 -0.56 -10.86
N ALA A 153 9.29 -0.44 -11.54
CA ALA A 153 7.99 -0.87 -11.00
C ALA A 153 7.91 -2.39 -10.83
N LYS A 154 8.64 -3.15 -11.64
CA LYS A 154 8.84 -4.60 -11.53
C LYS A 154 9.93 -4.93 -10.51
N TRP A 155 11.08 -4.27 -10.55
CA TRP A 155 12.25 -4.65 -9.74
C TRP A 155 12.11 -4.30 -8.25
N LEU A 156 11.57 -3.13 -7.90
CA LEU A 156 11.44 -2.72 -6.50
C LEU A 156 10.63 -3.70 -5.63
N PRO A 157 9.44 -4.18 -6.02
CA PRO A 157 8.74 -5.18 -5.23
C PRO A 157 9.44 -6.54 -5.22
N THR A 158 10.13 -6.94 -6.30
CA THR A 158 10.77 -8.27 -6.35
C THR A 158 11.96 -8.41 -5.42
N ARG A 159 12.71 -7.33 -5.14
CA ARG A 159 13.73 -7.34 -4.10
C ARG A 159 13.16 -7.76 -2.74
N ASN A 160 12.01 -7.22 -2.36
CA ASN A 160 11.34 -7.59 -1.10
C ASN A 160 10.84 -9.05 -1.12
N LEU A 161 10.47 -9.59 -2.28
CA LEU A 161 10.16 -11.02 -2.41
C LEU A 161 11.41 -11.88 -2.19
N ALA A 162 12.58 -11.44 -2.68
CA ALA A 162 13.86 -12.15 -2.51
C ALA A 162 14.39 -12.16 -1.06
N LEU A 163 13.95 -11.20 -0.25
CA LEU A 163 14.27 -11.12 1.18
C LEU A 163 13.37 -12.01 2.03
N ALA A 164 12.22 -12.45 1.50
CA ALA A 164 11.31 -13.31 2.25
C ALA A 164 11.89 -14.73 2.37
N PRO A 165 12.05 -15.28 3.59
CA PRO A 165 12.52 -16.64 3.77
C PRO A 165 11.49 -17.67 3.29
N PRO A 166 11.94 -18.80 2.72
CA PRO A 166 11.04 -19.85 2.26
C PRO A 166 10.24 -20.43 3.42
N GLY A 167 8.98 -20.80 3.14
CA GLY A 167 8.08 -21.43 4.11
C GLY A 167 7.48 -20.48 5.16
N ARG A 168 7.87 -19.20 5.21
CA ARG A 168 7.24 -18.18 6.06
C ARG A 168 6.42 -17.19 5.23
N PRO A 169 5.11 -17.06 5.44
CA PRO A 169 4.31 -16.10 4.69
C PRO A 169 4.77 -14.65 4.91
N LEU A 170 4.69 -13.84 3.85
CA LEU A 170 5.03 -12.42 3.87
C LEU A 170 3.77 -11.58 4.08
N MET A 171 3.65 -10.92 5.23
CA MET A 171 2.59 -9.97 5.52
C MET A 171 3.03 -8.54 5.14
N ALA A 172 2.28 -7.94 4.23
CA ALA A 172 2.39 -6.52 3.92
C ALA A 172 1.34 -5.71 4.70
N ALA A 173 1.79 -4.75 5.50
CA ALA A 173 0.90 -3.91 6.30
C ALA A 173 0.15 -2.87 5.46
N CYS A 174 0.83 -2.30 4.46
CA CYS A 174 0.24 -1.32 3.56
C CYS A 174 -0.51 -2.01 2.40
N PRO A 175 -1.78 -1.68 2.13
CA PRO A 175 -2.54 -2.29 1.03
C PRO A 175 -1.90 -2.10 -0.35
N ASN A 176 -1.29 -0.94 -0.61
CA ASN A 176 -0.59 -0.67 -1.86
C ASN A 176 0.72 -1.46 -1.98
N CYS A 177 1.42 -1.69 -0.86
CA CYS A 177 2.60 -2.55 -0.82
C CYS A 177 2.23 -3.99 -1.18
N TYR A 178 1.16 -4.52 -0.58
CA TYR A 178 0.61 -5.82 -0.93
C TYR A 178 0.32 -5.93 -2.43
N MET A 179 -0.39 -4.95 -3.00
CA MET A 179 -0.74 -4.98 -4.42
C MET A 179 0.50 -5.05 -5.32
N ARG A 180 1.57 -4.31 -5.01
CA ARG A 180 2.82 -4.35 -5.81
C ARG A 180 3.57 -5.67 -5.66
N LEU A 181 3.71 -6.17 -4.44
CA LEU A 181 4.35 -7.47 -4.19
C LEU A 181 3.60 -8.60 -4.88
N LYS A 182 2.28 -8.60 -4.77
CA LYS A 182 1.42 -9.63 -5.33
C LYS A 182 1.41 -9.59 -6.87
N LEU A 183 1.36 -8.40 -7.48
CA LEU A 183 1.49 -8.26 -8.95
C LEU A 183 2.84 -8.80 -9.43
N ALA A 184 3.93 -8.42 -8.77
CA ALA A 184 5.27 -8.90 -9.13
C ALA A 184 5.40 -10.43 -9.00
N HIS A 185 4.86 -11.00 -7.93
CA HIS A 185 4.82 -12.46 -7.72
C HIS A 185 4.00 -13.18 -8.80
N MET A 186 2.88 -12.60 -9.23
CA MET A 186 2.07 -13.17 -10.33
C MET A 186 2.79 -13.11 -11.67
N ILE A 187 3.50 -12.02 -11.98
CA ILE A 187 4.29 -11.87 -13.21
C ILE A 187 5.41 -12.92 -13.24
N LEU A 188 6.17 -13.05 -12.15
CA LEU A 188 7.23 -14.06 -12.05
C LEU A 188 6.72 -15.49 -12.16
N ASN A 189 5.52 -15.78 -11.65
CA ASN A 189 4.90 -17.09 -11.81
C ASN A 189 4.49 -17.42 -13.26
N GLN A 190 4.26 -16.41 -14.10
CA GLN A 190 3.76 -16.58 -15.46
C GLN A 190 4.86 -16.51 -16.52
N ASN A 191 5.99 -15.88 -16.22
CA ASN A 191 7.04 -15.61 -17.21
C ASN A 191 8.39 -16.18 -16.78
N GLY A 192 9.00 -17.01 -17.65
CA GLY A 192 10.34 -17.56 -17.45
C GLY A 192 11.44 -16.49 -17.51
N ASP A 193 11.34 -15.57 -18.46
CA ASP A 193 12.36 -14.54 -18.67
C ASP A 193 12.45 -13.58 -17.47
N ASP A 194 11.30 -13.23 -16.88
CA ASP A 194 11.26 -12.41 -15.66
C ASP A 194 11.89 -13.14 -14.47
N ARG A 195 11.81 -14.49 -14.41
CA ARG A 195 12.47 -15.29 -13.36
C ARG A 195 13.99 -15.35 -13.53
N GLU A 196 14.47 -15.48 -14.77
CA GLU A 196 15.91 -15.40 -15.05
C GLU A 196 16.47 -14.02 -14.72
N GLU A 197 15.72 -12.96 -15.06
CA GLU A 197 16.08 -11.60 -14.68
C GLU A 197 16.10 -11.43 -13.15
N TYR A 198 15.07 -11.92 -12.45
CA TYR A 198 15.00 -11.92 -11.00
C TYR A 198 16.23 -12.58 -10.37
N LYS A 199 16.60 -13.78 -10.86
CA LYS A 199 17.75 -14.52 -10.37
C LYS A 199 19.05 -13.76 -10.61
N ARG A 200 19.19 -13.13 -11.78
CA ARG A 200 20.34 -12.27 -12.13
C ARG A 200 20.45 -11.04 -11.21
N LEU A 201 19.34 -10.41 -10.88
CA LEU A 201 19.31 -9.20 -10.05
C LEU A 201 19.58 -9.49 -8.58
N TRP A 202 19.00 -10.56 -8.04
CA TRP A 202 18.98 -10.81 -6.60
C TRP A 202 19.84 -11.98 -6.15
N GLY A 203 20.40 -12.76 -7.08
CA GLY A 203 21.29 -13.89 -6.80
C GLY A 203 20.59 -15.05 -6.07
N ARG A 204 19.27 -15.16 -6.19
CA ARG A 204 18.43 -16.15 -5.49
C ARG A 204 17.35 -16.68 -6.43
N ASP A 205 16.94 -17.93 -6.21
CA ASP A 205 15.81 -18.52 -6.93
C ASP A 205 14.48 -17.92 -6.43
N PHE A 206 13.55 -17.75 -7.37
CA PHE A 206 12.20 -17.27 -7.07
C PHE A 206 11.39 -18.36 -6.37
N ASP A 207 10.69 -18.00 -5.29
CA ASP A 207 9.74 -18.87 -4.60
C ASP A 207 8.31 -18.70 -5.19
N PRO A 208 7.84 -19.64 -6.04
CA PRO A 208 6.50 -19.57 -6.62
C PRO A 208 5.39 -19.76 -5.58
N ASP A 209 5.69 -20.39 -4.45
CA ASP A 209 4.74 -20.75 -3.41
C ASP A 209 4.69 -19.72 -2.27
N LEU A 210 5.53 -18.67 -2.31
CA LEU A 210 5.54 -17.60 -1.32
C LEU A 210 4.14 -17.01 -1.12
N ARG A 211 3.58 -17.25 0.07
CA ARG A 211 2.27 -16.72 0.46
C ARG A 211 2.43 -15.26 0.90
N ILE A 212 1.99 -14.34 0.04
CA ILE A 212 1.88 -12.91 0.37
C ILE A 212 0.47 -12.64 0.89
N ILE A 213 0.34 -12.03 2.07
CA ILE A 213 -0.94 -11.68 2.69
C ILE A 213 -1.01 -10.19 3.06
N THR A 214 -2.23 -9.67 3.19
CA THR A 214 -2.48 -8.36 3.79
C THR A 214 -2.77 -8.49 5.29
N PHE A 215 -2.63 -7.39 6.03
CA PHE A 215 -3.19 -7.31 7.39
C PHE A 215 -4.70 -7.62 7.45
N PHE A 216 -5.46 -7.24 6.42
CA PHE A 216 -6.90 -7.51 6.35
C PHE A 216 -7.24 -8.98 6.09
N GLU A 217 -6.36 -9.72 5.40
CA GLU A 217 -6.50 -11.18 5.27
C GLU A 217 -6.35 -11.85 6.63
N LEU A 218 -5.32 -11.47 7.39
CA LEU A 218 -5.12 -11.92 8.76
C LEU A 218 -6.33 -11.60 9.65
N LEU A 219 -6.85 -10.37 9.57
CA LEU A 219 -8.03 -9.96 10.34
C LEU A 219 -9.28 -10.74 9.97
N SER A 220 -9.49 -11.03 8.68
CA SER A 220 -10.60 -11.85 8.23
C SER A 220 -10.51 -13.25 8.81
N ASP A 221 -9.32 -13.85 8.76
CA ASP A 221 -9.09 -15.19 9.31
C ASP A 221 -9.31 -15.21 10.83
N LEU A 222 -8.81 -14.22 11.57
CA LEU A 222 -9.06 -14.06 13.00
C LEU A 222 -10.56 -13.87 13.32
N ALA A 223 -11.27 -13.05 12.54
CA ALA A 223 -12.69 -12.81 12.74
C ALA A 223 -13.54 -14.05 12.43
N GLU A 224 -13.21 -14.81 11.39
CA GLU A 224 -13.85 -16.09 11.07
C GLU A 224 -13.61 -17.13 12.16
N ALA A 225 -12.48 -17.04 12.85
CA ALA A 225 -12.13 -17.93 13.95
C ALA A 225 -12.68 -17.47 15.32
N GLY A 226 -13.52 -16.43 15.36
CA GLY A 226 -14.18 -15.96 16.58
C GLY A 226 -13.28 -15.12 17.50
N ALA A 227 -12.13 -14.65 17.02
CA ALA A 227 -11.16 -13.93 17.86
C ALA A 227 -11.70 -12.63 18.47
N PHE A 228 -12.82 -12.08 17.99
CA PHE A 228 -13.40 -10.83 18.50
C PHE A 228 -14.68 -11.03 19.32
N GLU A 229 -15.23 -12.24 19.41
CA GLU A 229 -16.55 -12.50 20.02
C GLU A 229 -16.54 -12.41 21.56
N THR A 230 -15.40 -12.71 22.18
CA THR A 230 -15.25 -12.77 23.65
C THR A 230 -14.81 -11.44 24.27
N HIS A 231 -14.61 -10.41 23.44
CA HIS A 231 -14.08 -9.13 23.90
C HIS A 231 -15.18 -8.27 24.53
N LYS A 232 -14.88 -7.64 25.67
CA LYS A 232 -15.77 -6.62 26.24
C LYS A 232 -15.92 -5.49 25.21
N PRO A 233 -17.13 -4.94 25.00
CA PRO A 233 -17.37 -3.95 23.96
C PRO A 233 -16.70 -2.62 24.30
N GLY A 234 -15.41 -2.50 23.98
CA GLY A 234 -14.59 -1.33 24.25
C GLY A 234 -15.06 -0.10 23.48
N LEU A 235 -15.74 -0.29 22.34
CA LEU A 235 -16.18 0.80 21.45
C LEU A 235 -17.69 1.08 21.58
N LYS A 236 -18.33 0.71 22.69
CA LYS A 236 -19.79 0.73 22.85
C LYS A 236 -20.45 2.03 22.36
N GLY A 237 -21.30 1.92 21.34
CA GLY A 237 -22.11 3.01 20.78
C GLY A 237 -21.32 4.12 20.09
N MET A 238 -20.05 3.86 19.74
CA MET A 238 -19.21 4.80 19.02
C MET A 238 -19.55 4.76 17.53
N ARG A 239 -20.00 5.88 16.97
CA ARG A 239 -20.42 5.95 15.56
C ARG A 239 -19.22 6.15 14.64
N VAL A 240 -18.96 5.16 13.80
CA VAL A 240 -17.72 5.08 13.03
C VAL A 240 -17.98 5.11 11.52
N ALA A 241 -17.32 6.01 10.80
CA ALA A 241 -17.25 5.96 9.35
C ALA A 241 -16.08 5.07 8.90
N ALA A 242 -16.36 3.84 8.49
CA ALA A 242 -15.34 2.93 7.94
C ALA A 242 -14.91 3.39 6.54
N TYR A 243 -13.61 3.67 6.38
CA TYR A 243 -13.00 4.21 5.18
C TYR A 243 -11.91 3.29 4.64
N TYR A 244 -12.26 2.53 3.61
CA TYR A 244 -11.32 1.67 2.90
C TYR A 244 -10.48 2.45 1.88
N GLY A 245 -11.06 3.52 1.32
CA GLY A 245 -10.47 4.23 0.19
C GLY A 245 -10.24 3.31 -1.00
N CYS A 246 -9.12 3.49 -1.69
CA CYS A 246 -8.77 2.68 -2.87
C CYS A 246 -8.32 1.25 -2.55
N MET A 247 -8.24 0.82 -1.28
CA MET A 247 -7.85 -0.56 -0.93
C MET A 247 -8.78 -1.61 -1.56
N LEU A 248 -10.07 -1.31 -1.69
CA LEU A 248 -11.04 -2.21 -2.31
C LEU A 248 -10.91 -2.28 -3.84
N ALA A 249 -10.25 -1.29 -4.45
CA ALA A 249 -10.02 -1.27 -5.88
C ALA A 249 -8.87 -2.22 -6.23
N ARG A 250 -9.08 -3.06 -7.24
CA ARG A 250 -8.07 -4.01 -7.72
C ARG A 250 -7.93 -3.97 -9.23
N PRO A 251 -6.71 -4.20 -9.75
CA PRO A 251 -6.54 -4.40 -11.17
C PRO A 251 -7.24 -5.69 -11.62
N PRO A 252 -7.73 -5.77 -12.87
CA PRO A 252 -8.47 -6.94 -13.37
C PRO A 252 -7.75 -8.28 -13.19
N VAL A 253 -6.41 -8.28 -13.26
CA VAL A 253 -5.58 -9.46 -13.06
C VAL A 253 -5.74 -10.06 -11.64
N MET A 254 -6.13 -9.26 -10.65
CA MET A 254 -6.36 -9.67 -9.26
C MET A 254 -7.84 -9.91 -8.92
N ARG A 255 -8.72 -10.06 -9.91
CA ARG A 255 -10.17 -10.23 -9.69
C ARG A 255 -10.56 -11.43 -8.82
N HIS A 256 -9.71 -12.45 -8.73
CA HIS A 256 -9.95 -13.68 -7.96
C HIS A 256 -9.41 -13.63 -6.53
N GLU A 257 -8.70 -12.56 -6.16
CA GLU A 257 -8.22 -12.37 -4.79
C GLU A 257 -9.39 -12.00 -3.85
N ARG A 258 -9.30 -12.30 -2.55
CA ARG A 258 -10.38 -12.07 -1.54
C ARG A 258 -10.77 -10.60 -1.41
N ASN A 259 -12.04 -10.24 -1.52
CA ASN A 259 -12.51 -8.87 -1.25
C ASN A 259 -12.78 -8.70 0.26
N PHE A 260 -12.37 -7.58 0.85
CA PHE A 260 -12.52 -7.29 2.28
C PHE A 260 -13.62 -6.25 2.58
N TYR A 261 -14.50 -5.97 1.61
CA TYR A 261 -15.67 -5.11 1.82
C TYR A 261 -16.52 -5.64 2.98
N GLY A 262 -16.88 -4.76 3.91
CA GLY A 262 -17.67 -5.11 5.10
C GLY A 262 -16.86 -5.69 6.27
N LEU A 263 -15.56 -5.96 6.10
CA LEU A 263 -14.74 -6.55 7.17
C LEU A 263 -14.52 -5.57 8.34
N MET A 264 -14.20 -4.30 8.05
CA MET A 264 -14.03 -3.28 9.10
C MET A 264 -15.32 -3.09 9.87
N GLU A 265 -16.46 -2.99 9.18
CA GLU A 265 -17.77 -2.85 9.80
C GLU A 265 -18.09 -4.05 10.68
N LYS A 266 -17.92 -5.28 10.17
CA LYS A 266 -18.15 -6.51 10.93
C LYS A 266 -17.32 -6.55 12.22
N VAL A 267 -16.02 -6.26 12.13
CA VAL A 267 -15.12 -6.30 13.28
C VAL A 267 -15.44 -5.17 14.26
N LEU A 268 -15.64 -3.93 13.79
CA LEU A 268 -15.97 -2.80 14.66
C LEU A 268 -17.32 -3.02 15.37
N LEU A 269 -18.31 -3.58 14.69
CA LEU A 269 -19.59 -3.96 15.27
C LEU A 269 -19.42 -5.00 16.39
N SER A 270 -18.58 -6.03 16.18
CA SER A 270 -18.28 -7.03 17.21
C SER A 270 -17.61 -6.44 18.45
N LEU A 271 -16.91 -5.30 18.31
CA LEU A 271 -16.27 -4.56 19.39
C LEU A 271 -17.20 -3.51 20.04
N GLY A 272 -18.47 -3.47 19.62
CA GLY A 272 -19.51 -2.61 20.17
C GLY A 272 -19.67 -1.25 19.50
N ALA A 273 -18.91 -0.96 18.44
CA ALA A 273 -19.10 0.27 17.67
C ALA A 273 -20.38 0.22 16.83
N GLU A 274 -20.76 1.36 16.28
CA GLU A 274 -21.86 1.54 15.34
C GLU A 274 -21.29 1.99 13.98
N PRO A 275 -20.91 1.07 13.09
CA PRO A 275 -20.45 1.43 11.75
C PRO A 275 -21.57 2.11 10.95
N LEU A 276 -21.29 3.30 10.44
CA LEU A 276 -22.23 4.09 9.67
C LEU A 276 -22.17 3.76 8.17
N LYS A 277 -23.34 3.68 7.53
CA LYS A 277 -23.43 3.64 6.07
C LYS A 277 -23.27 5.05 5.50
N TRP A 278 -22.35 5.23 4.57
CA TRP A 278 -22.02 6.55 4.01
C TRP A 278 -21.43 6.41 2.60
N GLY A 279 -21.48 7.50 1.82
CA GLY A 279 -21.18 7.46 0.37
C GLY A 279 -19.68 7.43 0.00
N TYR A 280 -18.78 7.61 0.96
CA TYR A 280 -17.35 7.82 0.68
C TYR A 280 -16.44 6.65 1.09
N SER A 281 -17.00 5.53 1.57
CA SER A 281 -16.22 4.40 2.11
C SER A 281 -15.14 3.86 1.16
N ALA A 282 -15.38 3.84 -0.14
CA ALA A 282 -14.45 3.39 -1.18
C ALA A 282 -13.85 4.53 -2.05
N ARG A 283 -14.15 5.79 -1.73
CA ARG A 283 -13.65 6.94 -2.51
C ARG A 283 -12.16 7.10 -2.28
N CYS A 284 -11.32 7.11 -3.33
CA CYS A 284 -9.89 7.40 -3.17
C CYS A 284 -9.64 8.80 -2.55
N CYS A 285 -8.75 8.90 -1.55
CA CYS A 285 -8.40 10.17 -0.88
C CYS A 285 -7.44 11.05 -1.69
N GLY A 286 -6.86 10.53 -2.78
CA GLY A 286 -6.00 11.32 -3.67
C GLY A 286 -4.55 11.51 -3.18
N THR A 287 -4.08 10.75 -2.19
CA THR A 287 -2.71 10.89 -1.67
C THR A 287 -1.63 10.75 -2.75
N PHE A 288 -1.84 9.95 -3.79
CA PHE A 288 -0.89 9.81 -4.90
C PHE A 288 -0.74 11.10 -5.74
N LEU A 289 -1.74 11.99 -5.70
CA LEU A 289 -1.72 13.31 -6.33
C LEU A 289 -1.24 14.42 -5.39
N ALA A 290 -0.87 14.07 -4.14
CA ALA A 290 -0.53 15.04 -3.11
C ALA A 290 0.54 16.05 -3.52
N ALA A 291 1.53 15.61 -4.33
CA ALA A 291 2.62 16.43 -4.83
C ALA A 291 2.32 17.06 -6.20
N SER A 292 1.70 16.31 -7.12
CA SER A 292 1.51 16.75 -8.51
C SER A 292 0.24 17.59 -8.71
N ARG A 293 -0.85 17.27 -8.01
CA ARG A 293 -2.16 17.93 -8.09
C ARG A 293 -2.77 18.08 -6.69
N PRO A 294 -2.15 18.91 -5.82
CA PRO A 294 -2.61 19.12 -4.46
C PRO A 294 -4.04 19.69 -4.39
N ASP A 295 -4.48 20.41 -5.43
CA ASP A 295 -5.85 20.92 -5.55
C ASP A 295 -6.88 19.78 -5.63
N ILE A 296 -6.61 18.74 -6.41
CA ILE A 296 -7.48 17.56 -6.54
C ILE A 296 -7.49 16.79 -5.23
N ALA A 297 -6.31 16.55 -4.65
CA ALA A 297 -6.19 15.83 -3.38
C ALA A 297 -6.95 16.55 -2.25
N ALA A 298 -6.82 17.89 -2.16
CA ALA A 298 -7.51 18.68 -1.14
C ALA A 298 -9.03 18.65 -1.30
N ARG A 299 -9.56 18.80 -2.53
CA ARG A 299 -11.00 18.66 -2.78
C ARG A 299 -11.52 17.28 -2.36
N SER A 300 -10.81 16.23 -2.76
CA SER A 300 -11.22 14.86 -2.42
C SER A 300 -11.24 14.62 -0.91
N VAL A 301 -10.30 15.19 -0.16
CA VAL A 301 -10.28 15.11 1.31
C VAL A 301 -11.43 15.91 1.91
N ALA A 302 -11.70 17.12 1.43
CA ALA A 302 -12.81 17.94 1.89
C ALA A 302 -14.17 17.22 1.74
N ASP A 303 -14.42 16.59 0.60
CA ASP A 303 -15.65 15.83 0.35
C ASP A 303 -15.80 14.64 1.32
N ILE A 304 -14.70 13.91 1.57
CA ILE A 304 -14.69 12.77 2.50
C ILE A 304 -14.97 13.23 3.93
N MET A 305 -14.30 14.29 4.40
CA MET A 305 -14.50 14.82 5.76
C MET A 305 -15.92 15.35 5.94
N ALA A 306 -16.44 16.11 4.98
CA ALA A 306 -17.81 16.60 4.98
C ALA A 306 -18.83 15.45 4.97
N GLY A 307 -18.58 14.40 4.20
CA GLY A 307 -19.42 13.20 4.16
C GLY A 307 -19.49 12.48 5.51
N ALA A 308 -18.39 12.42 6.25
CA ALA A 308 -18.36 11.85 7.61
C ALA A 308 -19.16 12.71 8.61
N GLU A 309 -19.05 14.03 8.52
CA GLU A 309 -19.82 14.96 9.35
C GLU A 309 -21.33 14.89 9.05
N GLN A 310 -21.72 14.77 7.77
CA GLN A 310 -23.13 14.65 7.35
C GLN A 310 -23.82 13.44 7.97
N VAL A 311 -23.12 12.31 8.08
CA VAL A 311 -23.64 11.11 8.75
C VAL A 311 -23.43 11.13 10.27
N ARG A 312 -22.91 12.24 10.82
CA ARG A 312 -22.62 12.45 12.23
C ARG A 312 -21.66 11.39 12.79
N ALA A 313 -20.65 11.00 12.00
CA ALA A 313 -19.58 10.14 12.48
C ALA A 313 -18.81 10.82 13.60
N GLU A 314 -18.48 10.07 14.66
CA GLU A 314 -17.59 10.56 15.71
C GLU A 314 -16.12 10.42 15.30
N CYS A 315 -15.80 9.42 14.48
CA CYS A 315 -14.49 9.29 13.87
C CYS A 315 -14.56 8.63 12.49
N ILE A 316 -13.51 8.85 11.71
CA ILE A 316 -13.23 8.07 10.51
C ILE A 316 -12.19 7.00 10.86
N VAL A 317 -12.39 5.78 10.39
CA VAL A 317 -11.42 4.68 10.59
C VAL A 317 -10.93 4.22 9.24
N THR A 318 -9.62 4.31 9.04
CA THR A 318 -9.00 4.10 7.74
C THR A 318 -8.33 2.73 7.65
N ALA A 319 -8.41 2.11 6.47
CA ALA A 319 -7.70 0.87 6.17
C ALA A 319 -6.21 1.06 5.79
N CYS A 320 -5.76 2.31 5.69
CA CYS A 320 -4.45 2.65 5.14
C CYS A 320 -3.88 3.87 5.85
N ALA A 321 -2.66 3.75 6.38
CA ALA A 321 -1.96 4.85 7.06
C ALA A 321 -1.81 6.11 6.19
N MET A 322 -1.63 5.95 4.87
CA MET A 322 -1.56 7.09 3.95
C MET A 322 -2.91 7.80 3.77
N CYS A 323 -4.02 7.10 4.01
CA CYS A 323 -5.33 7.72 4.03
C CYS A 323 -5.51 8.57 5.28
N GLN A 324 -5.20 8.03 6.46
CA GLN A 324 -5.23 8.80 7.71
C GLN A 324 -4.42 10.09 7.60
N MET A 325 -3.13 9.95 7.28
CA MET A 325 -2.23 11.10 7.13
C MET A 325 -2.77 12.13 6.13
N ASN A 326 -3.29 11.68 4.99
CA ASN A 326 -3.76 12.60 3.97
C ASN A 326 -5.07 13.32 4.37
N LEU A 327 -5.98 12.62 5.05
CA LEU A 327 -7.19 13.22 5.60
C LEU A 327 -6.84 14.27 6.66
N GLU A 328 -5.90 13.95 7.56
CA GLU A 328 -5.45 14.84 8.63
C GLU A 328 -4.66 16.07 8.12
N ILE A 329 -3.72 15.89 7.18
CA ILE A 329 -2.93 17.00 6.64
C ILE A 329 -3.80 17.99 5.85
N ARG A 330 -4.80 17.47 5.12
CA ARG A 330 -5.55 18.25 4.10
C ARG A 330 -6.96 18.62 4.52
N SER A 331 -7.40 18.29 5.74
CA SER A 331 -8.59 18.90 6.31
C SER A 331 -8.31 20.39 6.54
N ARG A 332 -8.54 21.21 5.50
CA ARG A 332 -8.59 22.67 5.61
C ARG A 332 -9.87 22.99 6.37
N LEU A 333 -9.76 23.68 7.50
CA LEU A 333 -10.78 23.93 8.55
C LEU A 333 -10.68 22.92 9.71
N PRO A 334 -10.90 23.34 10.97
CA PRO A 334 -10.74 22.46 12.13
C PRO A 334 -11.88 21.43 12.16
N GLY A 335 -11.70 20.34 11.41
CA GLY A 335 -12.54 19.16 11.49
C GLY A 335 -12.38 18.54 12.86
N LYS A 336 -13.48 18.47 13.62
CA LYS A 336 -13.49 17.82 14.94
C LYS A 336 -13.47 16.30 14.86
N THR A 337 -13.66 15.73 13.68
CA THR A 337 -13.77 14.28 13.48
C THR A 337 -12.36 13.67 13.43
N PRO A 338 -11.86 13.05 14.52
CA PRO A 338 -10.58 12.37 14.49
C PRO A 338 -10.58 11.22 13.47
N VAL A 339 -9.39 10.97 12.96
CA VAL A 339 -9.13 9.90 12.00
C VAL A 339 -8.21 8.90 12.67
N PHE A 340 -8.59 7.63 12.65
CA PHE A 340 -7.77 6.54 13.19
C PHE A 340 -7.35 5.63 12.06
N HIS A 341 -6.17 5.03 12.18
CA HIS A 341 -5.92 3.78 11.47
C HIS A 341 -6.67 2.63 12.15
N PHE A 342 -7.13 1.67 11.36
CA PHE A 342 -7.92 0.54 11.87
C PHE A 342 -7.24 -0.20 13.03
N SER A 343 -5.92 -0.43 12.94
CA SER A 343 -5.18 -1.09 14.02
C SER A 343 -5.15 -0.31 15.33
N GLU A 344 -5.26 1.03 15.30
CA GLU A 344 -5.31 1.84 16.52
C GLU A 344 -6.60 1.58 17.29
N LEU A 345 -7.76 1.58 16.61
CA LEU A 345 -9.02 1.26 17.26
C LEU A 345 -9.10 -0.19 17.71
N LEU A 346 -8.52 -1.13 16.96
CA LEU A 346 -8.40 -2.51 17.42
C LEU A 346 -7.63 -2.56 18.74
N ALA A 347 -6.42 -2.00 18.80
CA ALA A 347 -5.63 -2.00 20.02
C ALA A 347 -6.38 -1.36 21.19
N LEU A 348 -6.97 -0.17 20.97
CA LEU A 348 -7.73 0.55 22.00
C LEU A 348 -8.95 -0.24 22.50
N SER A 349 -9.68 -0.91 21.61
CA SER A 349 -10.84 -1.73 21.99
C SER A 349 -10.46 -2.92 22.88
N LEU A 350 -9.23 -3.40 22.76
CA LEU A 350 -8.66 -4.48 23.57
C LEU A 350 -8.09 -3.97 24.91
N GLY A 351 -8.19 -2.67 25.19
CA GLY A 351 -7.55 -2.02 26.34
C GLY A 351 -6.03 -1.92 26.21
N ILE A 352 -5.52 -1.94 24.98
CA ILE A 352 -4.08 -1.95 24.70
C ILE A 352 -3.70 -0.67 23.96
N GLY A 353 -2.70 0.02 24.50
CA GLY A 353 -2.25 1.30 23.96
C GLY A 353 -2.91 2.50 24.61
N GLY A 354 -2.75 3.68 23.99
CA GLY A 354 -3.21 4.95 24.57
C GLY A 354 -2.30 5.56 25.63
N GLY A 355 -1.12 4.97 25.89
CA GLY A 355 -0.10 5.54 26.78
C GLY A 355 0.46 6.89 26.31
N LYS A 356 1.14 7.62 27.21
CA LYS A 356 1.75 8.93 26.92
C LYS A 356 2.67 8.82 25.69
N GLY A 357 2.25 9.42 24.58
CA GLY A 357 3.05 9.54 23.35
C GLY A 357 2.54 8.80 22.12
N TRP A 358 1.56 7.90 22.24
CA TRP A 358 1.03 7.15 21.09
C TRP A 358 0.39 8.08 20.05
N PHE A 359 -0.46 9.00 20.51
CA PHE A 359 -1.18 9.95 19.64
C PHE A 359 -0.37 11.20 19.26
N ARG A 360 0.93 11.25 19.56
CA ARG A 360 1.75 12.46 19.33
C ARG A 360 1.87 12.82 17.85
N ARG A 361 1.64 11.85 16.95
CA ARG A 361 1.77 11.99 15.50
C ARG A 361 0.45 12.29 14.79
N HIS A 362 -0.67 12.20 15.51
CA HIS A 362 -1.97 12.67 15.00
C HIS A 362 -1.93 14.18 14.86
N LEU A 363 -2.34 14.70 13.70
CA LEU A 363 -2.51 16.14 13.46
C LEU A 363 -3.88 16.63 13.93
N ILE A 364 -4.87 15.75 13.92
CA ILE A 364 -6.18 15.98 14.54
C ILE A 364 -6.18 15.23 15.87
N ASP A 365 -6.20 15.93 16.99
CA ASP A 365 -6.09 15.30 18.32
C ASP A 365 -7.28 14.36 18.61
N PRO A 366 -7.06 13.03 18.72
CA PRO A 366 -8.13 12.08 19.00
C PRO A 366 -8.52 12.01 20.47
N ARG A 367 -7.70 12.53 21.39
CA ARG A 367 -7.84 12.33 22.84
C ARG A 367 -9.17 12.86 23.41
N PRO A 368 -9.74 13.99 22.96
CA PRO A 368 -11.04 14.44 23.46
C PRO A 368 -12.14 13.39 23.26
N LEU A 369 -12.20 12.77 22.08
CA LEU A 369 -13.15 11.69 21.79
C LEU A 369 -12.87 10.45 22.64
N LEU A 370 -11.60 10.04 22.70
CA LEU A 370 -11.21 8.84 23.45
C LEU A 370 -11.52 8.96 24.94
N ARG A 371 -11.33 10.14 25.55
CA ARG A 371 -11.71 10.41 26.95
C ARG A 371 -13.22 10.42 27.14
N ALA A 372 -13.97 11.06 26.24
CA ALA A 372 -15.43 11.06 26.29
C ALA A 372 -16.00 9.62 26.21
N ARG A 373 -15.31 8.74 25.47
CA ARG A 373 -15.63 7.32 25.35
C ARG A 373 -14.96 6.42 26.40
N LYS A 374 -14.22 6.98 27.36
CA LYS A 374 -13.49 6.25 28.43
C LYS A 374 -12.53 5.17 27.89
N LEU A 375 -11.98 5.39 26.70
CA LEU A 375 -10.98 4.52 26.07
C LEU A 375 -9.57 4.80 26.56
N ILE A 376 -9.35 5.99 27.12
CA ILE A 376 -8.10 6.41 27.75
C ILE A 376 -8.41 7.18 29.04
N GLY A 377 -7.43 7.20 29.95
CA GLY A 377 -7.50 7.91 31.23
C GLY A 377 -7.34 9.42 31.17
#